data_AF-A0A936VRT5-F1
#
_entry.id   AF-A0A936VRT5-F1
#
_cell.length_a   1.000
_cell.length_b   1.000
_cell.length_c   1.000
_cell.angle_alpha   90.00
_cell.angle_beta   90.00
_cell.angle_gamma   90.00
#
_symmetry.space_group_name_H-M   'P 1'
#
loop_
_entity.id
_entity.type
_entity.pdbx_description
1 polymer ?
#
loop_
_entity_poly.entity_id
_entity_poly.type
_entity_poly.pdbx_seq_one_letter_code
_entity_poly.pdbx_strand_id
1 'polypeptide(L)'
;MDGFRDPIFTGCTRPAMLGGVPIVPLILIGGVTLLLSVWLYYLVSGYVSLGLILSTIPLVLWMRQTTKTDDQRLRQVMMRARMRLRHGPSRAIWGAISYGPLTFTKR
;
A
#
# COMPACT_ATOMS: atom_id res chain seq x y z
N MET A 1 5.01 -15.98 -37.01
CA MET A 1 5.64 -14.89 -36.23
C MET A 1 5.96 -15.44 -34.87
N ASP A 2 7.13 -16.05 -34.75
CA ASP A 2 7.61 -16.56 -33.46
C ASP A 2 7.94 -15.36 -32.58
N GLY A 3 7.09 -15.18 -31.57
CA GLY A 3 7.06 -14.02 -30.70
C GLY A 3 8.39 -13.85 -29.99
N PHE A 4 8.99 -12.69 -30.17
CA PHE A 4 10.08 -12.18 -29.35
C PHE A 4 9.66 -12.24 -27.88
N ARG A 5 10.04 -13.31 -27.17
CA ARG A 5 9.89 -13.45 -25.73
C ARG A 5 11.17 -12.93 -25.10
N ASP A 6 11.24 -11.62 -24.89
CA ASP A 6 12.20 -11.10 -23.94
C ASP A 6 11.92 -11.73 -22.58
N PRO A 7 12.87 -12.43 -21.96
CA PRO A 7 12.74 -12.82 -20.57
C PRO A 7 12.76 -11.53 -19.75
N ILE A 8 11.58 -11.02 -19.40
CA ILE A 8 11.48 -9.94 -18.41
C ILE A 8 12.01 -10.52 -17.11
N PHE A 9 13.19 -10.07 -16.69
CA PHE A 9 13.78 -10.38 -15.40
C PHE A 9 12.98 -9.68 -14.29
N THR A 10 11.82 -10.25 -13.95
CA THR A 10 10.91 -9.75 -12.91
C THR A 10 11.55 -9.70 -11.51
N GLY A 11 12.65 -10.44 -11.31
CA GLY A 11 13.41 -10.45 -10.07
C GLY A 11 13.96 -9.07 -9.67
N CYS A 12 14.37 -8.23 -10.63
CA CYS A 12 14.91 -6.90 -10.34
C CYS A 12 13.84 -5.85 -10.00
N THR A 13 12.57 -6.14 -10.24
CA THR A 13 11.44 -5.22 -9.99
C THR A 13 10.51 -5.70 -8.90
N ARG A 14 10.63 -6.95 -8.45
CA ARG A 14 9.82 -7.52 -7.37
C ARG A 14 10.07 -6.76 -6.06
N PRO A 15 9.02 -6.32 -5.34
CA PRO A 15 9.23 -5.71 -4.03
C PRO A 15 9.74 -6.79 -3.07
N ALA A 16 10.55 -6.40 -2.08
CA ALA A 16 10.95 -7.33 -1.04
C ALA A 16 9.71 -7.79 -0.25
N MET A 17 9.54 -9.10 -0.09
CA MET A 17 8.38 -9.71 0.58
C MET A 17 8.79 -10.70 1.65
N LEU A 18 7.98 -10.78 2.70
CA LEU A 18 8.07 -11.77 3.77
C LEU A 18 6.71 -12.47 3.90
N GLY A 19 6.69 -13.80 3.75
CA GLY A 19 5.45 -14.58 3.86
C GLY A 19 4.35 -14.21 2.84
N GLY A 20 4.72 -13.62 1.70
CA GLY A 20 3.79 -13.12 0.69
C GLY A 20 3.27 -11.70 0.95
N VAL A 21 3.76 -11.00 1.98
CA VAL A 21 3.42 -9.59 2.28
C VAL A 21 4.63 -8.70 1.98
N PRO A 22 4.47 -7.53 1.33
CA PRO A 22 5.60 -6.65 1.08
C PRO A 22 6.18 -6.08 2.39
N ILE A 23 7.50 -6.03 2.52
CA ILE A 23 8.19 -5.71 3.77
C ILE A 23 7.89 -4.28 4.24
N VAL A 24 7.91 -3.30 3.33
CA VAL A 24 7.65 -1.90 3.67
C VAL A 24 6.28 -1.70 4.34
N PRO A 25 5.15 -2.15 3.77
CA PRO A 25 3.85 -2.01 4.42
C PRO A 25 3.73 -2.88 5.68
N LEU A 26 4.38 -4.03 5.75
CA LEU A 26 4.41 -4.85 6.96
C LEU A 26 5.07 -4.11 8.13
N ILE A 27 6.24 -3.51 7.91
CA ILE A 27 6.96 -2.72 8.92
C ILE A 27 6.15 -1.48 9.31
N LEU A 28 5.56 -0.77 8.34
CA LEU A 28 4.75 0.41 8.62
C LEU A 28 3.55 0.07 9.50
N ILE A 29 2.77 -0.95 9.15
CA ILE A 29 1.60 -1.35 9.93
C ILE A 29 2.03 -1.87 11.29
N GLY A 30 3.03 -2.76 11.35
CA GLY A 30 3.52 -3.30 12.62
C GLY A 30 4.07 -2.21 13.55
N GLY A 31 4.88 -1.29 13.03
CA GLY A 31 5.47 -0.20 13.79
C GLY A 31 4.43 0.81 14.29
N VAL A 32 3.46 1.18 13.45
CA VAL A 32 2.36 2.08 13.84
C VAL A 32 1.47 1.41 14.88
N THR A 33 1.09 0.15 14.68
CA THR A 33 0.28 -0.61 15.66
C THR A 33 1.00 -0.70 16.99
N LEU A 34 2.30 -1.05 17.01
CA LEU A 34 3.08 -1.16 18.23
C LEU A 34 3.15 0.17 18.98
N LEU A 35 3.49 1.25 18.28
CA LEU A 35 3.59 2.58 18.89
C LEU A 35 2.25 3.01 19.48
N LEU A 36 1.16 2.92 18.71
CA LEU A 36 -0.18 3.29 19.18
C LEU A 36 -0.66 2.38 20.32
N SER A 37 -0.36 1.09 20.27
CA SER A 37 -0.72 0.12 21.30
C SER A 37 -0.12 0.46 22.66
N VAL A 38 1.13 0.92 22.70
CA VAL A 38 1.79 1.37 23.94
C VAL A 38 1.08 2.61 24.50
N TRP A 39 0.88 3.63 23.67
CA TRP A 39 0.21 4.87 24.12
C TRP A 39 -1.23 4.64 24.57
N LEU A 40 -2.00 3.84 23.82
CA LEU A 40 -3.40 3.54 24.15
C LEU A 40 -3.53 2.69 25.42
N TYR A 41 -2.55 1.82 25.69
CA TYR A 41 -2.51 1.06 26.94
C TYR A 41 -2.40 2.00 28.14
N TYR A 42 -1.51 2.99 28.09
CA TYR A 42 -1.29 3.94 29.19
C TYR A 42 -2.37 5.03 29.29
N LEU A 43 -2.87 5.55 28.17
CA LEU A 43 -3.76 6.72 28.15
C LEU A 43 -5.25 6.37 28.16
N VAL A 44 -5.64 5.17 27.72
CA VAL A 44 -7.06 4.82 27.51
C VAL A 44 -7.43 3.55 28.26
N SER A 45 -6.95 2.41 27.80
CA SER A 45 -7.24 1.10 28.40
C SER A 45 -6.47 0.00 27.68
N GLY A 46 -6.07 -1.04 28.43
CA GLY A 46 -5.47 -2.24 27.86
C GLY A 46 -6.37 -2.96 26.85
N TYR A 47 -7.70 -2.90 27.02
CA TYR A 47 -8.65 -3.53 26.08
C TYR A 47 -8.63 -2.87 24.69
N VAL A 48 -8.44 -1.54 24.64
CA VAL A 48 -8.36 -0.79 23.37
C VAL A 48 -7.06 -1.14 22.64
N SER A 49 -5.96 -1.23 23.38
CA SER A 49 -4.67 -1.66 22.87
C SER A 49 -4.72 -3.10 22.30
N LEU A 50 -5.39 -4.01 23.01
CA LEU A 50 -5.59 -5.39 22.54
C LEU A 50 -6.47 -5.45 21.29
N GLY A 51 -7.55 -4.66 21.24
CA GLY A 51 -8.39 -4.53 20.06
C GLY A 51 -7.61 -4.05 18.83
N LEU A 52 -6.71 -3.08 19.00
CA LEU A 52 -5.86 -2.58 17.92
C LEU A 52 -4.91 -3.67 17.40
N ILE A 53 -4.25 -4.43 18.28
CA ILE A 53 -3.37 -5.53 17.89
C ILE A 53 -4.16 -6.59 17.11
N LEU A 54 -5.32 -7.00 17.60
CA LEU A 54 -6.17 -7.98 16.91
C LEU A 54 -6.63 -7.49 15.53
N SER A 55 -6.90 -6.19 15.38
CA SER A 55 -7.27 -5.59 14.09
C SER A 55 -6.14 -5.64 13.04
N THR A 56 -4.89 -5.85 13.47
CA THR A 56 -3.75 -5.99 12.55
C THR A 56 -3.78 -7.32 11.80
N ILE A 57 -4.36 -8.38 12.38
CA ILE A 57 -4.46 -9.71 11.77
C ILE A 57 -5.23 -9.68 10.44
N PRO A 58 -6.49 -9.18 10.37
CA PRO A 58 -7.21 -9.12 9.10
C PRO A 58 -6.54 -8.20 8.07
N LEU A 59 -5.85 -7.14 8.51
CA LEU A 59 -5.07 -6.28 7.60
C LEU A 59 -3.92 -7.04 6.94
N VAL A 60 -3.17 -7.82 7.71
CA VAL A 60 -2.08 -8.65 7.18
C VAL A 60 -2.60 -9.75 6.25
N LEU A 61 -3.72 -10.39 6.60
CA LEU A 61 -4.37 -11.39 5.74
C LEU A 61 -4.86 -10.77 4.43
N TRP A 62 -5.46 -9.58 4.49
CA TRP A 62 -5.89 -8.85 3.31
C TRP A 62 -4.70 -8.51 2.40
N MET A 63 -3.59 -7.99 2.97
CA MET A 63 -2.38 -7.72 2.21
C MET A 63 -1.88 -8.98 1.50
N ARG A 64 -1.75 -10.10 2.23
CA ARG A 64 -1.32 -11.39 1.69
C ARG A 64 -2.22 -11.90 0.56
N GLN A 65 -3.53 -11.72 0.70
CA GLN A 65 -4.49 -12.13 -0.32
C GLN A 65 -4.38 -11.24 -1.57
N THR A 66 -4.18 -9.93 -1.41
CA THR A 66 -4.04 -9.01 -2.54
C THR A 66 -2.76 -9.23 -3.36
N THR A 67 -1.68 -9.65 -2.71
CA THR A 67 -0.39 -9.91 -3.35
C THR A 67 -0.22 -11.35 -3.83
N LYS A 68 -1.20 -12.23 -3.60
CA LYS A 68 -1.17 -13.64 -4.03
C LYS A 68 -1.05 -13.80 -5.56
N THR A 69 -1.71 -12.93 -6.32
CA THR A 69 -1.77 -13.00 -7.78
C THR A 69 -0.81 -12.04 -8.46
N ASP A 70 -0.58 -10.87 -7.86
CA ASP A 70 0.31 -9.84 -8.38
C ASP A 70 1.07 -9.17 -7.23
N ASP A 71 2.37 -9.37 -7.24
CA ASP A 71 3.32 -8.86 -6.26
C ASP A 71 3.32 -7.31 -6.14
N GLN A 72 2.95 -6.61 -7.22
CA GLN A 72 2.88 -5.15 -7.30
C GLN A 72 1.49 -4.60 -7.03
N ARG A 73 0.48 -5.47 -6.82
CA ARG A 73 -0.92 -5.05 -6.66
C ARG A 73 -1.10 -4.04 -5.54
N LEU A 74 -0.43 -4.24 -4.41
CA LEU A 74 -0.52 -3.34 -3.26
C LEU A 74 0.04 -1.94 -3.59
N ARG A 75 1.14 -1.88 -4.36
CA ARG A 75 1.70 -0.61 -4.84
C ARG A 75 0.75 0.10 -5.79
N GLN A 76 0.08 -0.62 -6.69
CA GLN A 76 -0.93 -0.06 -7.59
C GLN A 76 -2.14 0.48 -6.81
N VAL A 77 -2.62 -0.24 -5.80
CA VAL A 77 -3.73 0.20 -4.93
C VAL A 77 -3.35 1.49 -4.21
N MET A 78 -2.15 1.57 -3.64
CA MET A 78 -1.65 2.77 -2.98
C MET A 78 -1.49 3.94 -3.94
N MET A 79 -0.99 3.70 -5.16
CA MET A 79 -0.87 4.72 -6.19
C MET A 79 -2.26 5.24 -6.60
N ARG A 80 -3.24 4.36 -6.79
CA ARG A 80 -4.62 4.73 -7.08
C ARG A 80 -5.22 5.59 -5.97
N ALA A 81 -5.02 5.22 -4.71
CA ALA A 81 -5.48 5.98 -3.56
C ALA A 81 -4.83 7.37 -3.52
N ARG A 82 -3.50 7.45 -3.69
CA ARG A 82 -2.75 8.72 -3.74
C ARG A 82 -3.27 9.65 -4.84
N MET A 83 -3.50 9.14 -6.04
CA MET A 83 -4.00 9.94 -7.16
C MET A 83 -5.43 10.43 -6.92
N ARG A 84 -6.30 9.57 -6.36
CA ARG A 84 -7.67 9.97 -5.97
C ARG A 84 -7.70 11.07 -4.93
N LEU A 85 -6.84 11.00 -3.91
CA LEU A 85 -6.73 12.03 -2.89
C LEU A 85 -6.20 13.34 -3.47
N ARG A 86 -5.13 13.28 -4.27
CA ARG A 86 -4.50 14.47 -4.87
C ARG A 86 -5.42 15.19 -5.85
N HIS A 87 -6.18 14.46 -6.66
CA HIS A 87 -7.08 15.02 -7.67
C HIS A 87 -8.53 15.13 -7.20
N GLY A 88 -8.81 14.89 -5.91
CA GLY A 88 -10.14 15.00 -5.33
C GLY A 88 -10.81 16.36 -5.57
N PRO A 89 -10.14 17.49 -5.25
CA PRO A 89 -10.68 18.83 -5.50
C PRO A 89 -10.93 19.11 -6.98
N SER A 90 -9.99 18.76 -7.86
CA SER A 90 -10.15 18.92 -9.31
C SER A 90 -11.33 18.11 -9.84
N ARG A 91 -11.52 16.87 -9.37
CA ARG A 91 -12.67 16.05 -9.72
C ARG A 91 -13.98 16.65 -9.19
N ALA A 92 -13.98 17.26 -8.01
CA ALA A 92 -15.17 17.90 -7.45
C ALA A 92 -15.61 19.11 -8.28
N ILE A 93 -14.65 19.86 -8.85
CA ILE A 93 -14.94 21.03 -9.69
C ILE A 93 -15.33 20.60 -11.12
N TRP A 94 -14.60 19.67 -11.73
CA TRP A 94 -14.69 19.37 -13.17
C TRP A 94 -15.39 18.05 -13.50
N GLY A 95 -15.72 17.22 -12.51
CA GLY A 95 -16.33 15.89 -12.69
C GLY A 95 -15.38 14.80 -13.21
N ALA A 96 -14.20 15.16 -13.72
CA ALA A 96 -13.25 14.25 -14.34
C ALA A 96 -11.82 14.42 -13.81
N ILE A 97 -10.97 13.42 -14.06
CA ILE A 97 -9.53 13.45 -13.80
C ILE A 97 -8.82 13.05 -15.08
N SER A 98 -7.96 13.91 -15.63
CA SER A 98 -7.04 13.58 -16.71
C SER A 98 -5.63 13.32 -16.15
N TYR A 99 -5.05 12.18 -16.52
CA TYR A 99 -3.65 11.87 -16.21
C TYR A 99 -2.82 12.11 -17.47
N GLY A 100 -1.99 13.15 -17.45
CA GLY A 100 -1.06 13.44 -18.53
C GLY A 100 0.38 13.07 -18.14
N PRO A 101 1.20 12.58 -19.08
CA PRO A 101 2.63 12.41 -18.87
C PRO A 101 3.32 13.79 -18.90
N LEU A 102 3.12 14.58 -17.86
CA LEU A 102 3.71 15.91 -17.76
C LEU A 102 5.18 15.77 -17.37
N THR A 103 6.07 16.09 -18.30
CA THR A 103 7.49 16.29 -18.01
C THR A 103 7.64 17.60 -17.26
N PHE A 104 7.78 17.54 -15.93
CA PHE A 104 8.09 18.72 -15.13
C PHE A 104 9.55 19.12 -15.38
N THR A 105 9.78 20.00 -16.36
CA THR A 105 11.04 20.73 -16.46
C THR A 105 11.08 21.73 -15.32
N LYS A 106 12.07 21.61 -14.43
CA LYS A 106 12.33 22.59 -13.36
C LYS A 106 12.62 23.94 -14.04
N ARG A 107 11.81 24.95 -13.75
CA ARG A 107 12.01 26.32 -14.22
C ARG A 107 12.83 27.11 -13.21
#